data_AF-A0A950WPG2-F1
#
_entry.id   AF-A0A950WPG2-F1
#
_cell.length_a   1.000
_cell.length_b   1.000
_cell.length_c   1.000
_cell.angle_alpha   90.00
_cell.angle_beta   90.00
_cell.angle_gamma   90.00
#
_symmetry.space_group_name_H-M   'P 1'
#
loop_
_entity.id
_entity.type
_entity.pdbx_description
1 polymer ?
#
loop_
_entity_poly.entity_id
_entity_poly.type
_entity_poly.pdbx_seq_one_letter_code
_entity_poly.pdbx_strand_id
1 'polypeptide(L)'
;MSTPVIERYDRLLASPAFHLTIIVILSGLVLFTTLQRGGLSGYDDAVYAEEGRQVLKTGNWTDVQFNGGVTYEYPPMFVWMEAASMSVFGINDAAAKLPSAVCGLLVVIVVYLIGCELFGAGLTAVVAAWV
;
A
#
# COMPACT_ATOMS: atom_id res chain seq x y z
N MET A 1 43.12 -9.29 -11.07
CA MET A 1 42.36 -10.09 -12.06
C MET A 1 41.12 -10.60 -11.33
N SER A 2 40.00 -9.86 -11.37
CA SER A 2 38.74 -10.28 -10.75
C SER A 2 38.21 -11.50 -11.50
N THR A 3 37.75 -12.51 -10.77
CA THR A 3 37.16 -13.70 -11.40
C THR A 3 35.81 -13.32 -12.03
N PRO A 4 35.39 -13.98 -13.12
CA PRO A 4 34.14 -13.66 -13.83
C PRO A 4 32.89 -13.77 -12.94
N VAL A 5 33.01 -14.45 -11.79
CA VAL A 5 31.97 -14.56 -10.77
C VAL A 5 31.76 -13.22 -10.04
N ILE A 6 32.82 -12.52 -9.65
CA ILE A 6 32.74 -11.25 -8.90
C ILE A 6 32.10 -10.17 -9.78
N GLU A 7 32.52 -10.09 -11.05
CA GLU A 7 32.00 -9.11 -12.00
C GLU A 7 30.50 -9.28 -12.30
N ARG A 8 29.98 -10.51 -12.18
CA ARG A 8 28.55 -10.81 -12.28
C ARG A 8 27.78 -10.27 -11.09
N TYR A 9 28.31 -10.41 -9.87
CA TYR A 9 27.70 -9.85 -8.66
C TYR A 9 27.67 -8.33 -8.70
N ASP A 10 28.77 -7.68 -9.11
CA ASP A 10 28.82 -6.22 -9.24
C ASP A 10 27.78 -5.69 -10.23
N ARG A 11 27.58 -6.38 -11.36
CA ARG A 11 26.53 -6.03 -12.34
C ARG A 11 25.11 -6.23 -11.80
N LEU A 12 24.87 -7.29 -11.03
CA LEU A 12 23.57 -7.56 -10.39
C LEU A 12 23.25 -6.50 -9.34
N LEU A 13 24.22 -6.19 -8.47
CA LEU A 13 24.10 -5.17 -7.43
C LEU A 13 23.98 -3.75 -8.00
N ALA A 14 24.48 -3.48 -9.20
CA ALA A 14 24.30 -2.19 -9.86
C ALA A 14 22.95 -2.05 -10.59
N SER A 15 22.15 -3.12 -10.67
CA SER A 15 20.94 -3.11 -11.51
C SER A 15 19.72 -2.48 -10.79
N PRO A 16 19.05 -1.48 -11.41
CA PRO A 16 17.86 -0.84 -10.81
C PRO A 16 16.73 -1.83 -10.54
N ALA A 17 16.54 -2.81 -11.43
CA ALA A 17 15.51 -3.82 -11.30
C ALA A 17 15.72 -4.72 -10.08
N PHE A 18 16.97 -5.03 -9.74
CA PHE A 18 17.29 -5.82 -8.54
C PHE A 18 16.96 -5.05 -7.26
N HIS A 19 17.35 -3.78 -7.18
CA HIS A 19 17.01 -2.90 -6.06
C HIS A 19 15.50 -2.76 -5.87
N LEU A 20 14.77 -2.47 -6.96
CA LEU A 20 13.31 -2.35 -6.92
C LEU A 20 12.66 -3.65 -6.42
N THR A 21 13.15 -4.79 -6.90
CA THR A 21 12.63 -6.11 -6.50
C THR A 21 12.81 -6.32 -4.99
N ILE A 22 13.99 -6.03 -4.45
CA ILE A 22 14.25 -6.15 -3.02
C ILE A 22 13.36 -5.21 -2.21
N ILE A 23 13.25 -3.94 -2.62
CA ILE A 23 12.41 -2.95 -1.94
C ILE A 23 10.95 -3.42 -1.91
N VAL A 24 10.40 -3.83 -3.04
CA VAL A 24 9.01 -4.30 -3.14
C VAL A 24 8.78 -5.54 -2.27
N ILE A 25 9.72 -6.49 -2.24
CA ILE A 25 9.60 -7.68 -1.40
C ILE A 25 9.63 -7.30 0.08
N LEU A 26 10.58 -6.46 0.50
CA LEU A 26 10.71 -6.08 1.91
C LEU A 26 9.53 -5.22 2.38
N SER A 27 9.14 -4.20 1.62
CA SER A 27 7.97 -3.37 1.91
C SER A 27 6.68 -4.20 1.89
N GLY A 28 6.54 -5.12 0.93
CA GLY A 28 5.42 -6.05 0.86
C GLY A 28 5.34 -6.96 2.09
N LEU A 29 6.47 -7.52 2.54
CA LEU A 29 6.51 -8.31 3.77
C LEU A 29 6.06 -7.50 4.98
N VAL A 30 6.48 -6.24 5.12
CA VAL A 30 6.08 -5.40 6.25
C VAL A 30 4.59 -5.03 6.19
N LEU A 31 4.12 -4.52 5.04
CA LEU A 31 2.78 -3.98 4.89
C LEU A 31 1.70 -5.08 4.93
N PHE A 32 1.93 -6.24 4.30
CA PHE A 32 0.89 -7.25 4.16
C PHE A 32 0.84 -8.25 5.32
N THR A 33 1.95 -8.49 6.03
CA THR A 33 1.93 -9.39 7.21
C THR A 33 1.31 -8.74 8.45
N THR A 34 1.19 -7.42 8.47
CA THR A 34 0.63 -6.66 9.59
C THR A 34 -0.88 -6.40 9.46
N LEU A 35 -1.49 -6.72 8.31
CA LEU A 35 -2.92 -6.47 8.03
C LEU A 35 -3.85 -7.06 9.11
N GLN A 36 -3.63 -8.29 9.52
CA GLN A 36 -4.46 -8.97 10.53
C GLN A 36 -4.10 -8.61 11.99
N ARG A 37 -3.03 -7.83 12.21
CA ARG A 37 -2.61 -7.47 13.57
C ARG A 37 -3.32 -6.21 14.07
N GLY A 38 -3.63 -6.20 15.36
CA GLY A 38 -4.03 -4.99 16.09
C GLY A 38 -5.47 -4.51 15.92
N GLY A 39 -6.28 -5.17 15.10
CA GLY A 39 -7.64 -4.72 14.80
C GLY A 39 -7.69 -3.34 14.12
N LEU A 40 -8.87 -2.73 14.05
CA LEU A 40 -9.04 -1.33 13.63
C LEU A 40 -8.89 -0.42 14.86
N SER A 41 -7.66 -0.30 15.38
CA SER A 41 -7.38 0.43 16.61
C SER A 41 -7.40 1.96 16.43
N GLY A 42 -7.18 2.44 15.21
CA GLY A 42 -7.31 3.85 14.88
C GLY A 42 -8.78 4.26 14.80
N TYR A 43 -9.11 5.44 15.30
CA TYR A 43 -10.47 5.98 15.16
C TYR A 43 -10.87 6.07 13.69
N ASP A 44 -10.02 6.67 12.87
CA ASP A 44 -10.26 6.84 11.43
C ASP A 44 -10.35 5.49 10.71
N ASP A 45 -9.45 4.54 11.02
CA ASP A 45 -9.48 3.18 10.44
C ASP A 45 -10.84 2.49 10.69
N ALA A 46 -11.40 2.64 11.89
CA ALA A 46 -12.69 2.06 12.24
C ALA A 46 -13.86 2.79 11.57
N VAL A 47 -13.78 4.11 11.45
CA VAL A 47 -14.81 4.94 10.80
C VAL A 47 -14.91 4.60 9.31
N TYR A 48 -13.79 4.65 8.57
CA TYR A 48 -13.80 4.35 7.14
C TYR A 48 -14.25 2.91 6.87
N ALA A 49 -13.77 1.95 7.66
CA ALA A 49 -14.17 0.56 7.51
C ALA A 49 -15.68 0.36 7.75
N GLU A 50 -16.26 1.06 8.73
CA GLU A 50 -17.69 1.02 8.97
C GLU A 50 -18.48 1.68 7.83
N GLU A 51 -18.02 2.82 7.32
CA GLU A 51 -18.61 3.47 6.14
C GLU A 51 -18.58 2.55 4.91
N GLY A 52 -17.46 1.88 4.65
CA GLY A 52 -17.33 0.91 3.58
C GLY A 52 -18.26 -0.28 3.76
N ARG A 53 -18.43 -0.74 5.01
CA ARG A 53 -19.39 -1.79 5.36
C ARG A 53 -20.84 -1.34 5.11
N GLN A 54 -21.17 -0.07 5.39
CA GLN A 54 -22.50 0.49 5.13
C GLN A 54 -22.78 0.62 3.63
N VAL A 55 -21.78 1.00 2.82
CA VAL A 55 -21.91 1.00 1.35
C VAL A 55 -22.31 -0.39 0.85
N LEU A 56 -21.66 -1.45 1.35
CA LEU A 56 -22.02 -2.84 0.98
C LEU A 56 -23.39 -3.26 1.51
N LYS A 57 -23.77 -2.82 2.72
CA LYS A 57 -25.06 -3.15 3.33
C LYS A 57 -26.23 -2.47 2.63
N THR A 58 -26.07 -1.23 2.21
CA THR A 58 -27.13 -0.41 1.59
C THR A 58 -27.14 -0.54 0.08
N GLY A 59 -26.01 -0.91 -0.54
CA GLY A 59 -25.80 -0.86 -1.98
C GLY A 59 -25.68 0.56 -2.55
N ASN A 60 -25.69 1.59 -1.69
CA ASN A 60 -25.56 2.98 -2.10
C ASN A 60 -24.08 3.41 -2.01
N TRP A 61 -23.46 3.59 -3.16
CA TRP A 61 -22.07 4.02 -3.26
C TRP A 61 -21.92 5.54 -3.28
N THR A 62 -22.98 6.30 -3.57
CA THR A 62 -22.92 7.76 -3.61
C THR A 62 -23.15 8.39 -2.25
N ASP A 63 -24.16 7.93 -1.51
CA ASP A 63 -24.51 8.45 -0.19
C ASP A 63 -23.90 7.56 0.89
N VAL A 64 -22.62 7.79 1.19
CA VAL A 64 -21.90 7.09 2.25
C VAL A 64 -22.53 7.42 3.59
N GLN A 65 -22.81 6.39 4.40
CA GLN A 65 -23.49 6.54 5.68
C GLN A 65 -22.57 6.20 6.84
N PHE A 66 -22.61 7.04 7.88
CA PHE A 66 -21.97 6.81 9.16
C PHE A 66 -22.96 7.12 10.29
N ASN A 67 -23.03 6.23 11.29
CA ASN A 67 -23.89 6.38 12.47
C ASN A 67 -25.37 6.73 12.17
N GLY A 68 -25.92 6.19 11.08
CA GLY A 68 -27.33 6.38 10.68
C GLY A 68 -27.63 7.65 9.89
N GLY A 69 -26.63 8.46 9.55
CA GLY A 69 -26.76 9.63 8.67
C GLY A 69 -25.81 9.54 7.47
N VAL A 70 -26.13 10.29 6.41
CA VAL A 70 -25.22 10.45 5.27
C VAL A 70 -24.11 11.44 5.65
N THR A 71 -22.87 11.13 5.32
CA THR A 71 -21.71 11.99 5.53
C THR A 71 -21.13 12.47 4.21
N TYR A 72 -20.66 13.72 4.19
CA TYR A 72 -20.03 14.36 3.04
C TYR A 72 -18.74 15.09 3.44
N GLU A 73 -18.09 14.65 4.51
CA GLU A 73 -16.88 15.29 5.04
C GLU A 73 -15.71 15.22 4.05
N TYR A 74 -15.60 14.12 3.31
CA TYR A 74 -14.52 13.87 2.35
C TYR A 74 -15.02 13.09 1.13
N PRO A 75 -14.31 13.17 -0.01
CA PRO A 75 -14.63 12.36 -1.17
C PRO A 75 -14.58 10.85 -0.84
N PRO A 76 -15.53 10.04 -1.35
CA PRO A 76 -15.71 8.66 -0.90
C PRO A 76 -14.72 7.67 -1.52
N MET A 77 -13.70 8.14 -2.24
CA MET A 77 -12.78 7.27 -2.99
C MET A 77 -12.13 6.20 -2.10
N PHE A 78 -11.66 6.58 -0.91
CA PHE A 78 -11.03 5.64 0.01
C PHE A 78 -12.03 4.60 0.53
N VAL A 79 -13.21 5.05 0.95
CA VAL A 79 -14.32 4.20 1.38
C VAL A 79 -14.75 3.22 0.28
N TRP A 80 -14.76 3.65 -0.99
CA TRP A 80 -15.05 2.76 -2.12
C TRP A 80 -14.01 1.67 -2.29
N MET A 81 -12.74 1.98 -2.10
CA MET A 81 -11.69 0.96 -2.17
C MET A 81 -11.82 -0.06 -1.03
N GLU A 82 -12.15 0.39 0.18
CA GLU A 82 -12.41 -0.50 1.32
C GLU A 82 -13.65 -1.37 1.10
N ALA A 83 -14.75 -0.77 0.63
CA ALA A 83 -15.97 -1.50 0.27
C ALA A 83 -15.70 -2.53 -0.83
N ALA A 84 -14.97 -2.16 -1.90
CA ALA A 84 -14.59 -3.09 -2.97
C ALA A 84 -13.73 -4.24 -2.43
N SER A 85 -12.74 -3.95 -1.58
CA SER A 85 -11.91 -4.96 -0.94
C SER A 85 -12.74 -5.92 -0.07
N MET A 86 -13.60 -5.39 0.79
CA MET A 86 -14.50 -6.18 1.63
C MET A 86 -15.52 -6.99 0.82
N SER A 87 -15.91 -6.53 -0.37
CA SER A 87 -16.82 -7.29 -1.25
C SER A 87 -16.17 -8.55 -1.83
N VAL A 88 -14.84 -8.53 -2.01
CA VAL A 88 -14.07 -9.65 -2.59
C VAL A 88 -13.56 -10.59 -1.51
N PHE A 89 -13.02 -10.04 -0.41
CA PHE A 89 -12.34 -10.80 0.65
C PHE A 89 -13.18 -11.02 1.91
N GLY A 90 -14.42 -10.51 1.93
CA GLY A 90 -15.31 -10.51 3.08
C GLY A 90 -15.06 -9.35 4.04
N ILE A 91 -16.03 -9.08 4.92
CA ILE A 91 -15.95 -8.00 5.92
C ILE A 91 -15.03 -8.45 7.06
N ASN A 92 -13.81 -7.91 7.09
CA ASN A 92 -12.82 -8.13 8.15
C ASN A 92 -11.74 -7.04 8.12
N ASP A 93 -10.95 -6.94 9.21
CA ASP A 93 -9.92 -5.91 9.37
C ASP A 93 -8.85 -5.94 8.27
N ALA A 94 -8.47 -7.13 7.81
CA ALA A 94 -7.46 -7.24 6.77
C ALA A 94 -7.97 -6.74 5.42
N ALA A 95 -9.24 -7.01 5.09
CA ALA A 95 -9.88 -6.50 3.89
C ALA A 95 -10.03 -4.98 3.94
N ALA A 96 -10.40 -4.40 5.10
CA ALA A 96 -10.46 -2.96 5.28
C ALA A 96 -9.08 -2.28 5.12
N LYS A 97 -8.01 -2.88 5.65
CA LYS A 97 -6.65 -2.32 5.56
C LYS A 97 -5.94 -2.55 4.22
N LEU A 98 -6.40 -3.53 3.43
CA LEU A 98 -5.73 -3.95 2.19
C LEU A 98 -5.53 -2.80 1.18
N PRO A 99 -6.53 -1.93 0.91
CA PRO A 99 -6.33 -0.78 0.02
C PRO A 99 -5.21 0.14 0.47
N SER A 100 -5.13 0.45 1.76
CA SER A 100 -4.07 1.29 2.33
C SER A 100 -2.68 0.65 2.14
N ALA A 101 -2.56 -0.66 2.38
CA ALA A 101 -1.30 -1.39 2.15
C ALA A 101 -0.89 -1.38 0.67
N VAL A 102 -1.83 -1.54 -0.26
CA VAL A 102 -1.56 -1.45 -1.71
C VAL A 102 -1.12 -0.05 -2.10
N CYS A 103 -1.82 0.99 -1.64
CA CYS A 103 -1.42 2.38 -1.89
C CYS A 103 -0.03 2.68 -1.32
N GLY A 104 0.28 2.23 -0.10
CA GLY A 104 1.60 2.37 0.51
C GLY A 104 2.70 1.70 -0.32
N LEU A 105 2.46 0.49 -0.82
CA LEU A 105 3.43 -0.19 -1.70
C LEU A 105 3.62 0.56 -3.03
N LEU A 106 2.55 1.07 -3.62
CA LEU A 106 2.62 1.89 -4.84
C LEU A 106 3.41 3.18 -4.62
N VAL A 107 3.24 3.84 -3.49
CA VAL A 107 4.01 5.03 -3.12
C VAL A 107 5.51 4.70 -3.04
N VAL A 108 5.88 3.60 -2.37
CA VAL A 108 7.30 3.17 -2.30
C VAL A 108 7.88 2.96 -3.70
N ILE A 109 7.14 2.30 -4.61
CA ILE A 109 7.58 2.09 -6.00
C ILE A 109 7.76 3.44 -6.71
N VAL A 110 6.77 4.33 -6.63
CA VAL A 110 6.81 5.64 -7.29
C VAL A 110 7.97 6.49 -6.77
N VAL A 111 8.18 6.53 -5.46
CA VAL A 111 9.30 7.27 -4.84
C VAL A 111 10.64 6.72 -5.31
N TYR A 112 10.80 5.39 -5.38
CA TYR A 112 12.01 4.78 -5.93
C TYR A 112 12.24 5.19 -7.40
N LEU A 113 11.20 5.13 -8.24
CA LEU A 113 11.31 5.51 -9.66
C LEU A 113 11.69 6.99 -9.83
N ILE A 114 11.09 7.88 -9.04
CA ILE A 114 11.46 9.31 -9.01
C ILE A 114 12.91 9.47 -8.56
N GLY A 115 13.35 8.75 -7.53
CA GLY A 115 14.74 8.77 -7.07
C GLY A 115 15.73 8.34 -8.16
N CYS A 116 15.39 7.29 -8.92
CA CYS A 116 16.18 6.84 -10.06
C CYS A 116 16.28 7.89 -11.17
N GLU A 117 15.17 8.56 -11.49
CA GLU A 117 15.14 9.60 -12.52
C GLU A 117 15.98 10.83 -12.11
N LEU A 118 15.90 11.24 -10.84
CA LEU A 118 16.56 12.46 -10.35
C LEU A 118 18.06 12.26 -10.04
N PHE A 119 18.46 11.10 -9.53
CA PHE A 119 19.79 10.88 -8.97
C PHE A 119 20.54 9.69 -9.55
N GLY A 120 19.94 8.97 -10.51
CA GLY A 120 20.43 7.69 -11.00
C GLY A 120 20.09 6.53 -10.06
N ALA A 121 20.26 5.30 -10.54
CA ALA A 121 19.89 4.07 -9.83
C ALA A 121 20.88 3.65 -8.72
N GLY A 122 21.46 4.63 -8.02
CA GLY A 122 22.38 4.42 -6.91
C GLY A 122 21.69 4.27 -5.56
N LEU A 123 22.50 4.18 -4.50
CA LEU A 123 22.07 4.05 -3.10
C LEU A 123 21.08 5.16 -2.66
N THR A 124 21.16 6.34 -3.27
CA THR A 124 20.28 7.49 -3.01
C THR A 124 18.81 7.21 -3.33
N ALA A 125 18.51 6.51 -4.42
CA ALA A 125 17.14 6.12 -4.78
C ALA A 125 16.56 5.09 -3.80
N VAL A 126 17.42 4.22 -3.26
CA VAL A 126 17.05 3.21 -2.25
C VAL A 126 16.75 3.88 -0.90
N VAL A 127 17.59 4.82 -0.48
CA VAL A 127 17.39 5.55 0.79
C VAL A 127 16.15 6.45 0.72
N ALA A 128 15.88 7.09 -0.43
CA ALA A 128 14.69 7.91 -0.61
C ALA A 128 13.38 7.10 -0.48
N ALA A 129 13.39 5.81 -0.85
CA ALA A 129 12.21 4.95 -0.74
C ALA A 129 11.96 4.39 0.67
N TRP A 130 12.90 4.57 1.61
CA TRP A 130 12.85 4.05 2.97
C TRP A 130 12.69 5.13 4.06
N VAL A 131 12.63 6.41 3.66
CA VAL A 131 12.29 7.57 4.51
C VAL A 131 10.84 7.94 4.27
#